data_AF-A0A6J8DVR8-F1
#
_entry.id   AF-A0A6J8DVR8-F1
#
_cell.length_a   1.000
_cell.length_b   1.000
_cell.length_c   1.000
_cell.angle_alpha   90.00
_cell.angle_beta   90.00
_cell.angle_gamma   90.00
#
_symmetry.space_group_name_H-M   'P 1'
#
loop_
_entity.id
_entity.type
_entity.pdbx_description
1 polymer ?
#
loop_
_entity_poly.entity_id
_entity_poly.type
_entity_poly.pdbx_seq_one_letter_code
_entity_poly.pdbx_strand_id
1 'polypeptide(L)'
;MACSQSIEEAQNPALCHFCEESNIKWKCINCDLFLCQLCNSRIHSKIKSSDNHTILNLNECGTQDTAATILKVDLHNMPCTIHSEQKCCVYCNFSECKHPICSECLIESHQKHKFKKLKVVYDSIVSEFSTVKEKIETDIKWHENERVKYEQLLSDGNKNFQETKDKIIQTEKEMKETISRHARDLLQVLETKWRPLENKIKTELSTITLNKDNLVLRKGMLDDTLLSQQSSDIFSASKNLDFTLPNKSDIAIHLKKTKFIPGINFREI
;
A
#
# COMPACT_ATOMS: atom_id res chain seq x y z
N MET A 1 -9.18 -3.21 -22.15
CA MET A 1 -8.64 -1.85 -22.32
C MET A 1 -7.37 -1.74 -21.50
N ALA A 2 -6.35 -1.12 -22.09
CA ALA A 2 -5.05 -0.75 -21.53
C ALA A 2 -4.12 -1.91 -21.07
N CYS A 3 -3.28 -2.34 -21.99
CA CYS A 3 -2.02 -3.04 -21.73
C CYS A 3 -0.92 -2.12 -22.26
N SER A 4 -0.15 -1.49 -21.37
CA SER A 4 1.15 -0.91 -21.73
C SER A 4 1.81 -0.30 -20.50
N GLN A 5 2.83 -0.99 -20.00
CA GLN A 5 4.07 -0.38 -19.53
C GLN A 5 5.15 -1.48 -19.53
N SER A 6 6.02 -1.39 -20.54
CA SER A 6 7.22 -2.19 -20.69
C SER A 6 8.34 -1.23 -21.06
N ILE A 7 9.52 -1.45 -20.46
CA ILE A 7 10.82 -0.91 -20.88
C ILE A 7 11.04 0.58 -20.51
N GLU A 8 11.42 0.82 -19.26
CA GLU A 8 12.18 2.02 -18.88
C GLU A 8 13.54 1.57 -18.35
N GLU A 9 14.51 1.44 -19.26
CA GLU A 9 15.94 1.73 -19.06
C GLU A 9 16.73 1.36 -20.34
N ALA A 10 16.37 2.03 -21.45
CA ALA A 10 17.22 2.12 -22.64
C ALA A 10 16.80 3.32 -23.50
N GLN A 11 16.61 4.50 -22.90
CA GLN A 11 16.39 5.74 -23.65
C GLN A 11 17.11 6.89 -22.98
N ASN A 12 18.42 6.93 -23.13
CA ASN A 12 19.00 8.23 -23.46
C ASN A 12 18.95 8.29 -25.00
N PRO A 13 18.04 9.06 -25.63
CA PRO A 13 18.05 9.19 -27.07
C PRO A 13 19.40 9.82 -27.41
N ALA A 14 20.32 9.04 -27.97
CA ALA A 14 21.61 9.57 -28.40
C ALA A 14 21.32 10.80 -29.26
N LEU A 15 21.79 11.97 -28.83
CA LEU A 15 21.61 13.22 -29.55
C LEU A 15 22.80 13.43 -30.49
N CYS A 16 22.59 14.23 -31.53
CA CYS A 16 23.65 14.62 -32.43
C CYS A 16 24.69 15.40 -31.66
N HIS A 17 25.94 14.97 -31.70
CA HIS A 17 27.00 15.61 -30.91
C HIS A 17 27.29 17.05 -31.34
N PHE A 18 26.85 17.45 -32.54
CA PHE A 18 27.09 18.80 -33.08
C PHE A 18 25.88 19.72 -33.06
N CYS A 19 24.65 19.18 -33.08
CA CYS A 19 23.44 19.99 -33.15
C CYS A 19 22.35 19.57 -32.16
N GLU A 20 22.63 18.58 -31.32
CA GLU A 20 21.74 18.08 -30.25
C GLU A 20 20.37 17.57 -30.74
N GLU A 21 20.18 17.40 -32.06
CA GLU A 21 18.98 16.80 -32.63
C GLU A 21 18.91 15.29 -32.38
N SER A 22 17.70 14.75 -32.18
CA SER A 22 17.45 13.33 -31.90
C SER A 22 17.42 12.42 -33.13
N ASN A 23 17.61 12.96 -34.33
CA ASN A 23 17.53 12.26 -35.62
C ASN A 23 18.86 11.59 -36.02
N ILE A 24 19.44 10.83 -35.09
CA ILE A 24 20.70 10.12 -35.33
C ILE A 24 20.50 8.99 -36.32
N LYS A 25 21.42 8.95 -37.28
CA LYS A 25 21.45 7.93 -38.33
C LYS A 25 22.86 7.40 -38.56
N TRP A 26 23.90 8.08 -38.04
CA TRP A 26 25.29 7.66 -38.20
C TRP A 26 26.05 7.66 -36.87
N LYS A 27 27.01 6.75 -36.73
CA LYS A 27 28.01 6.75 -35.65
C LYS A 27 29.42 6.69 -36.26
N CYS A 28 30.29 7.63 -35.91
CA CYS A 28 31.71 7.56 -36.24
C CYS A 28 32.43 6.72 -35.18
N ILE A 29 33.10 5.64 -35.61
CA ILE A 29 33.82 4.75 -34.69
C ILE A 29 35.09 5.42 -34.16
N ASN A 30 35.81 6.13 -35.03
CA ASN A 30 37.10 6.74 -34.69
C ASN A 30 36.98 7.89 -33.69
N CYS A 31 35.86 8.63 -33.72
CA CYS A 31 35.60 9.73 -32.80
C CYS A 31 34.61 9.38 -31.68
N ASP A 32 34.00 8.21 -31.74
CA ASP A 32 32.89 7.79 -30.88
C ASP A 32 31.73 8.82 -30.84
N LEU A 33 31.41 9.43 -31.99
CA LEU A 33 30.38 10.47 -32.09
C LEU A 33 29.11 9.97 -32.78
N PHE A 34 27.96 10.37 -32.25
CA PHE A 34 26.64 10.20 -32.89
C PHE A 34 26.30 11.41 -33.76
N LEU A 35 25.89 11.15 -35.00
CA LEU A 35 25.72 12.17 -36.04
C LEU A 35 24.35 12.05 -36.72
N CYS A 36 23.69 13.19 -36.90
CA CYS A 36 22.57 13.32 -37.83
C CYS A 36 23.09 13.44 -39.28
N GLN A 37 22.18 13.44 -40.25
CA GLN A 37 22.50 13.47 -41.68
C GLN A 37 23.28 14.70 -42.09
N LEU A 38 22.87 15.83 -41.55
CA LEU A 38 23.45 17.12 -41.88
C LEU A 38 24.83 17.26 -41.23
N CYS A 39 24.96 16.89 -39.96
CA CYS A 39 26.24 16.94 -39.26
C CYS A 39 27.26 15.95 -39.82
N ASN A 40 26.83 14.76 -40.25
CA ASN A 40 27.72 13.85 -40.96
C ASN A 40 28.21 14.46 -42.29
N SER A 41 27.29 14.82 -43.19
CA SER A 41 27.63 15.23 -44.57
C SER A 41 28.23 16.64 -44.72
N ARG A 42 27.96 17.55 -43.78
CA ARG A 42 28.39 18.96 -43.88
C ARG A 42 29.52 19.32 -42.94
N ILE A 43 29.65 18.62 -41.82
CA ILE A 43 30.62 18.94 -40.77
C ILE A 43 31.66 17.82 -40.69
N HIS A 44 31.26 16.64 -40.25
CA HIS A 44 32.20 15.56 -39.96
C HIS A 44 32.93 15.05 -41.20
N SER A 45 32.23 14.77 -42.31
CA SER A 45 32.86 14.25 -43.52
C SER A 45 33.62 15.31 -44.34
N LYS A 46 33.62 16.57 -43.91
CA LYS A 46 34.30 17.69 -44.61
C LYS A 46 35.54 18.19 -43.88
N ILE A 47 35.73 17.78 -42.64
CA ILE A 47 36.93 18.11 -41.88
C ILE A 47 38.05 17.17 -42.33
N LYS A 48 39.19 17.72 -42.75
CA LYS A 48 40.33 16.95 -43.28
C LYS A 48 40.83 15.86 -42.34
N SER A 49 40.70 16.06 -41.02
CA SER A 49 41.13 15.07 -40.03
C SER A 49 40.20 13.86 -39.91
N SER A 50 39.01 13.90 -40.52
CA SER A 50 38.01 12.83 -40.50
C SER A 50 37.79 12.17 -41.86
N ASP A 51 38.60 12.51 -42.86
CA ASP A 51 38.51 11.96 -44.22
C ASP A 51 38.67 10.42 -44.26
N ASN A 52 39.35 9.83 -43.27
CA ASN A 52 39.58 8.39 -43.14
C ASN A 52 38.77 7.72 -42.02
N HIS A 53 37.78 8.40 -41.45
CA HIS A 53 36.99 7.83 -40.37
C HIS A 53 35.99 6.79 -40.88
N THR A 54 35.81 5.73 -40.10
CA THR A 54 34.78 4.71 -40.33
C THR A 54 33.46 5.17 -39.73
N ILE A 55 32.47 5.37 -40.59
CA ILE A 55 31.14 5.86 -40.22
C ILE A 55 30.10 4.78 -40.47
N LEU A 56 29.39 4.38 -39.43
CA LEU A 56 28.36 3.36 -39.46
C LEU A 56 26.99 3.98 -39.66
N ASN A 57 26.17 3.42 -40.55
CA ASN A 57 24.76 3.76 -40.67
C ASN A 57 23.95 2.92 -39.67
N LEU A 58 23.33 3.58 -38.69
CA LEU A 58 22.56 2.93 -37.63
C LEU A 58 21.27 2.27 -38.15
N ASN A 59 20.75 2.73 -39.30
CA ASN A 59 19.55 2.15 -39.90
C ASN A 59 19.81 0.80 -40.58
N GLU A 60 21.07 0.53 -40.96
CA GLU A 60 21.47 -0.73 -41.57
C GLU A 60 21.85 -1.79 -40.51
N CYS A 61 22.18 -1.34 -39.29
CA CYS A 61 22.60 -2.14 -38.12
C CYS A 61 21.56 -3.17 -37.60
N GLY A 62 20.33 -3.16 -38.12
CA GLY A 62 19.23 -4.03 -37.67
C GLY A 62 19.20 -5.41 -38.33
N THR A 63 20.04 -5.67 -39.33
CA THR A 63 20.15 -7.00 -39.95
C THR A 63 21.32 -7.76 -39.34
N GLN A 64 21.14 -9.03 -38.94
CA GLN A 64 22.18 -9.87 -38.30
C GLN A 64 23.53 -9.87 -39.05
N ASP A 65 23.54 -9.58 -40.35
CA ASP A 65 24.74 -9.45 -41.18
C ASP A 65 25.57 -8.18 -40.90
N THR A 66 24.99 -7.13 -40.34
CA THR A 66 25.72 -5.88 -40.05
C THR A 66 26.58 -5.96 -38.80
N ALA A 67 26.16 -6.67 -37.75
CA ALA A 67 27.06 -6.95 -36.62
C ALA A 67 28.29 -7.77 -37.07
N ALA A 68 28.09 -8.73 -37.99
CA ALA A 68 29.16 -9.49 -38.63
C ALA A 68 30.02 -8.65 -39.60
N THR A 69 29.46 -7.60 -40.20
CA THR A 69 30.16 -6.69 -41.10
C THR A 69 30.92 -5.58 -40.35
N ILE A 70 30.41 -5.13 -39.20
CA ILE A 70 31.01 -4.11 -38.33
C ILE A 70 32.15 -4.70 -37.46
N LEU A 71 32.07 -6.00 -37.15
CA LEU A 71 33.11 -6.74 -36.42
C LEU A 71 34.11 -7.47 -37.33
N LYS A 72 34.16 -7.15 -38.64
CA LYS A 72 35.42 -7.33 -39.37
C LYS A 72 36.39 -6.26 -38.91
N VAL A 73 36.83 -6.36 -37.65
CA VAL A 73 38.16 -5.88 -37.29
C VAL A 73 39.05 -6.64 -38.25
N ASP A 74 39.53 -5.95 -39.27
CA ASP A 74 40.46 -6.51 -40.20
C ASP A 74 41.74 -6.76 -39.39
N LEU A 75 41.81 -7.93 -38.77
CA LEU A 75 42.91 -8.36 -37.90
C LEU A 75 44.25 -8.24 -38.63
N HIS A 76 44.22 -8.22 -39.97
CA HIS A 76 45.37 -8.06 -40.85
C HIS A 76 45.79 -6.59 -41.02
N ASN A 77 44.96 -5.62 -40.64
CA ASN A 77 45.20 -4.18 -40.76
C ASN A 77 45.27 -3.45 -39.42
N MET A 78 45.37 -4.17 -38.30
CA MET A 78 45.57 -3.56 -36.98
C MET A 78 46.97 -2.90 -36.93
N PRO A 79 47.07 -1.57 -36.77
CA PRO A 79 48.37 -0.88 -36.71
C PRO A 79 49.10 -1.21 -35.41
N CYS A 80 50.43 -1.21 -35.44
CA CYS A 80 51.23 -1.29 -34.24
C CYS A 80 51.27 0.07 -33.53
N THR A 81 51.21 0.03 -32.19
CA THR A 81 51.27 1.24 -31.35
C THR A 81 52.67 1.84 -31.25
N ILE A 82 53.72 1.07 -31.54
CA ILE A 82 55.13 1.50 -31.48
C ILE A 82 55.63 1.87 -32.88
N HIS A 83 55.36 1.01 -33.87
CA HIS A 83 55.80 1.20 -35.26
C HIS A 83 54.59 1.52 -36.13
N SER A 84 54.25 2.81 -36.28
CA SER A 84 53.00 3.28 -36.91
C SER A 84 52.83 2.86 -38.38
N GLU A 85 53.92 2.57 -39.08
CA GLU A 85 53.90 2.09 -40.47
C GLU A 85 53.73 0.57 -40.58
N GLN A 86 53.84 -0.14 -39.46
CA GLN A 86 53.75 -1.59 -39.38
C GLN A 86 52.39 -2.08 -38.89
N LYS A 87 52.00 -3.25 -39.36
CA LYS A 87 50.78 -3.95 -38.94
C LYS A 87 51.13 -5.05 -37.95
N CYS A 88 50.28 -5.23 -36.95
CA CYS A 88 50.38 -6.33 -36.00
C CYS A 88 50.19 -7.66 -36.72
N CYS A 89 51.07 -8.63 -36.46
CA CYS A 89 51.05 -9.94 -37.11
C CYS A 89 50.84 -11.09 -36.11
N VAL A 90 51.23 -10.90 -34.84
CA VAL A 90 51.12 -11.91 -33.78
C VAL A 90 50.69 -11.29 -32.45
N TYR A 91 50.15 -12.10 -31.54
CA TYR A 91 49.83 -11.71 -30.18
C TYR A 91 50.93 -12.17 -29.22
N CYS A 92 51.51 -11.25 -28.45
CA CYS A 92 52.48 -11.58 -27.43
C CYS A 92 51.77 -12.15 -26.20
N ASN A 93 51.96 -13.44 -25.91
CA ASN A 93 51.28 -14.15 -24.82
C ASN A 93 52.11 -14.19 -23.53
N PHE A 94 53.11 -13.30 -23.42
CA PHE A 94 53.87 -13.12 -22.18
C PHE A 94 53.04 -12.30 -21.18
N SER A 95 53.13 -12.63 -19.88
CA SER A 95 52.22 -12.10 -18.85
C SER A 95 52.21 -10.57 -18.76
N GLU A 96 53.35 -9.94 -18.99
CA GLU A 96 53.54 -8.48 -18.90
C GLU A 96 53.20 -7.74 -20.20
N CYS A 97 52.99 -8.44 -21.31
CA CYS A 97 52.67 -7.84 -22.60
C CYS A 97 51.18 -7.98 -22.93
N LYS A 98 50.70 -9.21 -23.16
CA LYS A 98 49.29 -9.51 -23.49
C LYS A 98 48.67 -8.55 -24.52
N HIS A 99 49.40 -8.22 -25.58
CA HIS A 99 48.93 -7.35 -26.65
C HIS A 99 49.42 -7.83 -28.04
N PRO A 100 48.72 -7.42 -29.13
CA PRO A 100 49.20 -7.56 -30.50
C PRO A 100 50.53 -6.85 -30.73
N ILE A 101 51.41 -7.41 -31.55
CA ILE A 101 52.72 -6.85 -31.92
C ILE A 101 53.01 -7.04 -33.42
N CYS A 102 53.79 -6.13 -34.01
CA CYS A 102 54.30 -6.26 -35.37
C CYS A 102 55.62 -7.06 -35.42
N SER A 103 56.12 -7.29 -36.62
CA SER A 103 57.39 -8.00 -36.85
C SER A 103 58.61 -7.26 -36.29
N GLU A 104 58.62 -5.93 -36.31
CA GLU A 104 59.72 -5.11 -35.74
C GLU A 104 59.74 -5.23 -34.22
N CYS A 105 58.60 -5.06 -33.55
CA CYS A 105 58.44 -5.33 -32.11
C CYS A 105 58.94 -6.73 -31.71
N LEU A 106 58.68 -7.74 -32.55
CA LEU A 106 59.11 -9.11 -32.30
C LEU A 106 60.65 -9.23 -32.28
N ILE A 107 61.33 -8.53 -33.17
CA ILE A 107 62.78 -8.54 -33.30
C ILE A 107 63.44 -7.65 -32.24
N GLU A 108 62.89 -6.50 -31.92
CA GLU A 108 63.55 -5.54 -31.02
C GLU A 108 63.37 -5.90 -29.55
N SER A 109 62.13 -6.22 -29.15
CA SER A 109 61.73 -6.23 -27.74
C SER A 109 61.12 -7.55 -27.27
N HIS A 110 60.67 -8.43 -28.18
CA HIS A 110 59.94 -9.66 -27.83
C HIS A 110 60.60 -10.96 -28.31
N GLN A 111 61.90 -10.95 -28.62
CA GLN A 111 62.62 -12.11 -29.21
C GLN A 111 62.44 -13.42 -28.42
N LYS A 112 62.35 -13.32 -27.08
CA LYS A 112 62.25 -14.49 -26.18
C LYS A 112 60.82 -14.76 -25.69
N HIS A 113 59.84 -13.97 -26.12
CA HIS A 113 58.46 -14.12 -25.67
C HIS A 113 57.72 -15.16 -26.52
N LYS A 114 56.78 -15.86 -25.89
CA LYS A 114 55.87 -16.76 -26.61
C LYS A 114 54.80 -15.94 -27.31
N PHE A 115 54.52 -16.27 -28.57
CA PHE A 115 53.49 -15.59 -29.37
C PHE A 115 52.48 -16.58 -29.95
N LYS A 116 51.28 -16.09 -30.26
CA LYS A 116 50.20 -16.83 -30.92
C LYS A 116 49.71 -16.05 -32.14
N LYS A 117 49.10 -16.75 -33.10
CA LYS A 117 48.43 -16.10 -34.23
C LYS A 117 47.27 -15.25 -33.73
N LEU A 118 47.13 -14.02 -34.24
CA LEU A 118 46.07 -13.08 -33.83
C LEU A 118 44.68 -13.70 -33.96
N LYS A 119 44.40 -14.38 -35.08
CA LYS A 119 43.12 -15.06 -35.31
C LYS A 119 42.77 -16.09 -34.23
N VAL A 120 43.74 -16.89 -33.79
CA VAL A 120 43.51 -17.92 -32.76
C VAL A 120 43.16 -17.27 -31.41
N VAL A 121 43.82 -16.18 -31.06
CA VAL A 121 43.53 -15.46 -29.82
C VAL A 121 42.18 -14.75 -29.91
N TYR A 122 41.88 -14.12 -31.05
CA TYR A 122 40.60 -13.49 -31.32
C TYR A 122 39.43 -14.47 -31.22
N ASP A 123 39.50 -15.61 -31.92
CA ASP A 123 38.46 -16.63 -31.91
C ASP A 123 38.24 -17.18 -30.49
N SER A 124 39.32 -17.37 -29.70
CA SER A 124 39.23 -17.78 -28.29
C SER A 124 38.50 -16.75 -27.43
N ILE A 125 38.88 -15.48 -27.52
CA ILE A 125 38.26 -14.39 -26.75
C ILE A 125 36.79 -14.25 -27.12
N VAL A 126 36.46 -14.28 -28.41
CA VAL A 126 35.07 -14.21 -28.88
C VAL A 126 34.26 -15.38 -28.34
N SER A 127 34.79 -16.61 -28.37
CA SER A 127 34.12 -17.78 -27.81
C SER A 127 33.88 -17.68 -26.31
N GLU A 128 34.88 -17.21 -25.56
CA GLU A 128 34.77 -16.95 -24.11
C GLU A 128 33.69 -15.89 -23.83
N PHE A 129 33.70 -14.79 -24.59
CA PHE A 129 32.74 -13.70 -24.44
C PHE A 129 31.31 -14.15 -24.77
N SER A 130 31.13 -14.94 -25.84
CA SER A 130 29.83 -15.53 -26.18
C SER A 130 29.31 -16.42 -25.05
N THR A 131 30.17 -17.25 -24.47
CA THR A 131 29.79 -18.14 -23.36
C THR A 131 29.37 -17.34 -22.12
N VAL A 132 30.11 -16.29 -21.77
CA VAL A 132 29.77 -15.41 -20.64
C VAL A 132 28.47 -14.65 -20.90
N LYS A 133 28.28 -14.15 -22.13
CA LYS A 133 27.05 -13.47 -22.55
C LYS A 133 25.82 -14.37 -22.37
N GLU A 134 25.88 -15.62 -22.83
CA GLU A 134 24.77 -16.58 -22.68
C GLU A 134 24.43 -16.86 -21.22
N LYS A 135 25.44 -16.94 -20.34
CA LYS A 135 25.23 -17.09 -18.89
C LYS A 135 24.53 -15.88 -18.31
N ILE A 136 25.00 -14.67 -18.64
CA ILE A 136 24.38 -13.42 -18.18
C ILE A 136 22.93 -13.33 -18.67
N GLU A 137 22.65 -13.66 -19.93
CA GLU A 137 21.28 -13.67 -20.46
C GLU A 137 20.36 -14.68 -19.74
N THR A 138 20.92 -15.82 -19.33
CA THR A 138 20.19 -16.82 -18.53
C THR A 138 19.91 -16.31 -17.12
N ASP A 139 20.90 -15.70 -16.47
CA ASP A 139 20.76 -15.12 -15.13
C ASP A 139 19.77 -13.95 -15.11
N ILE A 140 19.79 -13.09 -16.14
CA ILE A 140 18.80 -12.01 -16.32
C ILE A 140 17.39 -12.58 -16.37
N LYS A 141 17.15 -13.62 -17.18
CA LYS A 141 15.83 -14.26 -17.27
C LYS A 141 15.39 -14.87 -15.95
N TRP A 142 16.32 -15.47 -15.20
CA TRP A 142 16.02 -16.02 -13.89
C TRP A 142 15.62 -14.91 -12.91
N HIS A 143 16.39 -13.84 -12.82
CA HIS A 143 16.10 -12.70 -11.94
C HIS A 143 14.79 -12.01 -12.30
N GLU A 144 14.46 -11.90 -13.59
CA GLU A 144 13.19 -11.34 -14.04
C GLU A 144 12.00 -12.17 -13.57
N ASN A 145 12.09 -13.50 -13.68
CA ASN A 145 11.05 -14.41 -13.20
C ASN A 145 10.89 -14.35 -11.67
N GLU A 146 11.99 -14.29 -10.92
CA GLU A 146 11.94 -14.14 -9.47
C GLU A 146 11.34 -12.79 -9.05
N ARG A 147 11.69 -11.71 -9.77
CA ARG A 147 11.09 -10.39 -9.53
C ARG A 147 9.57 -10.44 -9.65
N VAL A 148 9.04 -10.99 -10.74
CA VAL A 148 7.58 -11.12 -10.95
C VAL A 148 6.92 -11.92 -9.83
N LYS A 149 7.55 -13.01 -9.35
CA LYS A 149 7.02 -13.79 -8.22
C LYS A 149 6.95 -12.95 -6.94
N TYR A 150 8.00 -12.20 -6.62
CA TYR A 150 8.02 -11.37 -5.41
C TYR A 150 7.05 -10.18 -5.49
N GLU A 151 6.91 -9.57 -6.66
CA GLU A 151 5.89 -8.52 -6.91
C GLU A 151 4.47 -9.06 -6.70
N GLN A 152 4.19 -10.27 -7.19
CA GLN A 152 2.91 -10.92 -6.98
C GLN A 152 2.65 -11.25 -5.51
N LEU A 153 3.64 -11.80 -4.80
CA LEU A 153 3.54 -12.07 -3.35
C LEU A 153 3.27 -10.79 -2.55
N LEU A 154 3.91 -9.68 -2.93
CA LEU A 154 3.70 -8.38 -2.28
C LEU A 154 2.27 -7.86 -2.52
N SER A 155 1.79 -7.98 -3.77
CA SER A 155 0.43 -7.60 -4.14
C SER A 155 -0.63 -8.41 -3.38
N ASP A 156 -0.50 -9.74 -3.39
CA ASP A 156 -1.41 -10.65 -2.68
C ASP A 156 -1.37 -10.43 -1.17
N GLY A 157 -0.17 -10.23 -0.61
CA GLY A 157 0.02 -9.90 0.80
C GLY A 157 -0.68 -8.60 1.20
N ASN A 158 -0.53 -7.55 0.39
CA ASN A 158 -1.19 -6.27 0.64
C ASN A 158 -2.72 -6.38 0.54
N LYS A 159 -3.23 -7.11 -0.46
CA LYS A 159 -4.66 -7.38 -0.60
C LYS A 159 -5.22 -8.11 0.64
N ASN A 160 -4.56 -9.18 1.06
CA ASN A 160 -4.94 -9.94 2.26
C ASN A 160 -4.92 -9.08 3.53
N PHE A 161 -3.91 -8.21 3.65
CA PHE A 161 -3.81 -7.28 4.77
C PHE A 161 -5.00 -6.31 4.81
N GLN A 162 -5.34 -5.68 3.68
CA GLN A 162 -6.49 -4.77 3.60
C GLN A 162 -7.81 -5.51 3.88
N GLU A 163 -8.03 -6.67 3.27
CA GLU A 163 -9.24 -7.47 3.51
C GLU A 163 -9.38 -7.87 4.99
N THR A 164 -8.27 -8.23 5.64
CA THR A 164 -8.27 -8.57 7.06
C THR A 164 -8.56 -7.35 7.93
N LYS A 165 -7.96 -6.19 7.60
CA LYS A 165 -8.22 -4.93 8.28
C LYS A 165 -9.69 -4.53 8.17
N ASP A 166 -10.28 -4.64 6.99
CA ASP A 166 -11.69 -4.30 6.75
C ASP A 166 -12.62 -5.25 7.53
N LYS A 167 -12.30 -6.54 7.58
CA LYS A 167 -13.04 -7.52 8.41
C LYS A 167 -12.99 -7.16 9.90
N ILE A 168 -11.85 -6.73 10.41
CA ILE A 168 -11.70 -6.30 11.81
C ILE A 168 -12.61 -5.09 12.09
N ILE A 169 -12.56 -4.07 11.24
CA ILE A 169 -13.38 -2.85 11.39
C ILE A 169 -14.88 -3.19 11.31
N GLN A 170 -15.27 -4.05 10.37
CA GLN A 170 -16.64 -4.48 10.21
C GLN A 170 -17.14 -5.26 11.44
N THR A 171 -16.32 -6.18 11.96
CA THR A 171 -16.64 -6.95 13.17
C THR A 171 -16.78 -6.02 14.38
N GLU A 172 -15.89 -5.03 14.53
CA GLU A 172 -15.98 -4.02 15.60
C GLU A 172 -17.32 -3.27 15.54
N LYS A 173 -17.74 -2.86 14.34
CA LYS A 173 -19.00 -2.17 14.12
C LYS A 173 -20.20 -3.04 14.50
N GLU A 174 -20.22 -4.30 14.05
CA GLU A 174 -21.30 -5.25 14.33
C GLU A 174 -21.44 -5.55 15.83
N MET A 175 -20.31 -5.67 16.53
CA MET A 175 -20.29 -5.83 17.99
C MET A 175 -20.88 -4.61 18.69
N LYS A 176 -20.45 -3.39 18.33
CA LYS A 176 -20.98 -2.13 18.88
C LYS A 176 -22.47 -1.99 18.65
N GLU A 177 -22.96 -2.32 17.46
CA GLU A 177 -24.38 -2.27 17.13
C GLU A 177 -25.19 -3.28 17.95
N THR A 178 -24.67 -4.49 18.14
CA THR A 178 -25.33 -5.54 18.93
C THR A 178 -25.42 -5.17 20.40
N ILE A 179 -24.33 -4.66 20.99
CA ILE A 179 -24.31 -4.17 22.38
C ILE A 179 -25.29 -3.00 22.54
N SER A 180 -25.28 -2.05 21.60
CA SER A 180 -26.17 -0.88 21.65
C SER A 180 -27.64 -1.29 21.54
N ARG A 181 -27.95 -2.28 20.70
CA ARG A 181 -29.31 -2.84 20.56
C ARG A 181 -29.75 -3.49 21.86
N HIS A 182 -28.92 -4.35 22.44
CA HIS A 182 -29.24 -5.03 23.70
C HIS A 182 -29.44 -4.04 24.85
N ALA A 183 -28.61 -3.00 24.94
CA ALA A 183 -28.76 -1.94 25.94
C ALA A 183 -30.10 -1.19 25.79
N ARG A 184 -30.51 -0.86 24.55
CA ARG A 184 -31.82 -0.25 24.29
C ARG A 184 -32.97 -1.15 24.69
N ASP A 185 -32.89 -2.45 24.36
CA ASP A 185 -33.93 -3.41 24.69
C ASP A 185 -34.08 -3.56 26.22
N LEU A 186 -32.97 -3.64 26.96
CA LEU A 186 -33.00 -3.68 28.43
C LEU A 186 -33.58 -2.40 29.04
N LEU A 187 -33.21 -1.23 28.53
CA LEU A 187 -33.77 0.05 28.97
C LEU A 187 -35.27 0.12 28.69
N GLN A 188 -35.72 -0.36 27.53
CA GLN A 188 -37.15 -0.41 27.20
C GLN A 188 -37.91 -1.37 28.12
N VAL A 189 -37.35 -2.53 28.44
CA VAL A 189 -37.93 -3.47 29.42
C VAL A 189 -38.04 -2.82 30.80
N LEU A 190 -37.00 -2.08 31.23
CA LEU A 190 -37.02 -1.35 32.49
C LEU A 190 -38.13 -0.29 32.49
N GLU A 191 -38.20 0.54 31.45
CA GLU A 191 -39.18 1.63 31.30
C GLU A 191 -40.61 1.08 31.30
N THR A 192 -40.88 0.04 30.50
CA THR A 192 -42.21 -0.59 30.39
C THR A 192 -42.67 -1.23 31.69
N LYS A 193 -41.76 -1.74 32.52
CA LYS A 193 -42.10 -2.28 33.85
C LYS A 193 -42.24 -1.18 34.90
N TRP A 194 -41.41 -0.14 34.85
CA TRP A 194 -41.39 0.93 35.85
C TRP A 194 -42.56 1.91 35.70
N ARG A 195 -42.88 2.36 34.48
CA ARG A 195 -43.91 3.39 34.24
C ARG A 195 -45.30 3.03 34.79
N PRO A 196 -45.83 1.81 34.61
CA PRO A 196 -47.12 1.45 35.18
C PRO A 196 -47.10 1.41 36.71
N LEU A 197 -45.98 0.95 37.30
CA LEU A 197 -45.81 0.91 38.74
C LEU A 197 -45.72 2.34 39.33
N GLU A 198 -44.95 3.21 38.70
CA GLU A 198 -44.85 4.63 39.05
C GLU A 198 -46.24 5.28 39.04
N ASN A 199 -47.03 5.05 37.99
CA ASN A 199 -48.39 5.57 37.88
C ASN A 199 -49.30 5.01 38.99
N LYS A 200 -49.24 3.70 39.26
CA LYS A 200 -50.03 3.09 40.34
C LYS A 200 -49.69 3.72 41.70
N ILE A 201 -48.41 3.88 42.00
CA ILE A 201 -47.95 4.52 43.24
C ILE A 201 -48.45 5.96 43.33
N LYS A 202 -48.35 6.73 42.24
CA LYS A 202 -48.86 8.12 42.19
C LYS A 202 -50.36 8.19 42.44
N THR A 203 -51.15 7.31 41.83
CA THR A 203 -52.60 7.27 42.05
C THR A 203 -52.96 6.93 43.49
N GLU A 204 -52.32 5.92 44.09
CA GLU A 204 -52.52 5.58 45.50
C GLU A 204 -52.13 6.73 46.43
N LEU A 205 -51.01 7.40 46.16
CA LEU A 205 -50.54 8.54 46.94
C LEU A 205 -51.55 9.71 46.89
N SER A 206 -52.12 10.00 45.73
CA SER A 206 -53.19 10.99 45.58
C SER A 206 -54.45 10.62 46.37
N THR A 207 -54.89 9.36 46.32
CA THR A 207 -56.03 8.88 47.10
C THR A 207 -55.80 9.01 48.60
N ILE A 208 -54.62 8.63 49.09
CA ILE A 208 -54.25 8.75 50.51
C ILE A 208 -54.24 10.22 50.94
N THR A 209 -53.71 11.10 50.09
CA THR A 209 -53.64 12.54 50.38
C THR A 209 -55.04 13.12 50.49
N LEU A 210 -55.93 12.84 49.54
CA LEU A 210 -57.33 13.27 49.60
C LEU A 210 -58.05 12.73 50.85
N ASN A 211 -57.85 11.46 51.18
CA ASN A 211 -58.44 10.86 52.38
C ASN A 211 -57.93 11.52 53.67
N LYS A 212 -56.62 11.81 53.75
CA LYS A 212 -56.03 12.53 54.88
C LYS A 212 -56.64 13.93 55.02
N ASP A 213 -56.71 14.69 53.93
CA ASP A 213 -57.23 16.06 53.96
C ASP A 213 -58.71 16.07 54.38
N ASN A 214 -59.52 15.13 53.88
CA ASN A 214 -60.90 14.94 54.33
C ASN A 214 -61.00 14.63 55.84
N LEU A 215 -60.12 13.78 56.37
CA LEU A 215 -60.08 13.47 57.81
C LEU A 215 -59.65 14.67 58.64
N VAL A 216 -58.69 15.48 58.15
CA VAL A 216 -58.26 16.72 58.83
C VAL A 216 -59.41 17.73 58.88
N LEU A 217 -60.14 17.92 57.76
CA LEU A 217 -61.33 18.78 57.73
C LEU A 217 -62.39 18.31 58.72
N ARG A 218 -62.70 17.00 58.72
CA ARG A 218 -63.70 16.42 59.64
C ARG A 218 -63.27 16.54 61.10
N LYS A 219 -61.97 16.39 61.39
CA LYS A 219 -61.42 16.64 62.73
C LYS A 219 -61.62 18.10 63.14
N GLY A 220 -61.31 19.06 62.27
CA GLY A 220 -61.52 20.49 62.55
C GLY A 220 -62.97 20.81 62.90
N MET A 221 -63.93 20.29 62.13
CA MET A 221 -65.36 20.46 62.41
C MET A 221 -65.76 19.90 63.79
N LEU A 222 -65.19 18.77 64.21
CA LEU A 222 -65.44 18.18 65.52
C LEU A 222 -64.82 19.00 66.64
N ASP A 223 -63.57 19.46 66.47
CA ASP A 223 -62.87 20.32 67.42
C ASP A 223 -63.65 21.63 67.64
N ASP A 224 -64.16 22.25 66.57
CA ASP A 224 -65.00 23.47 66.64
C ASP A 224 -66.34 23.21 67.37
N THR A 225 -66.99 22.07 67.12
CA THR A 225 -68.24 21.67 67.79
C THR A 225 -68.02 21.41 69.29
N LEU A 226 -66.88 20.83 69.67
CA LEU A 226 -66.51 20.59 71.06
C LEU A 226 -66.24 21.90 71.81
N LEU A 227 -65.67 22.91 71.13
CA LEU A 227 -65.38 24.23 71.70
C LEU A 227 -66.65 25.07 71.94
N SER A 228 -67.72 24.88 71.16
CA SER A 228 -68.96 25.68 71.31
C SER A 228 -69.76 25.36 72.59
N GLN A 229 -69.55 24.19 73.20
CA GLN A 229 -70.19 23.70 74.45
C GLN A 229 -71.73 23.79 74.50
N GLN A 230 -72.43 23.98 73.38
CA GLN A 230 -73.89 23.94 73.34
C GLN A 230 -74.38 22.50 73.21
N SER A 231 -75.22 22.06 74.15
CA SER A 231 -75.73 20.68 74.20
C SER A 231 -76.49 20.27 72.94
N SER A 232 -77.24 21.20 72.32
CA SER A 232 -77.97 20.95 71.06
C SER A 232 -77.06 20.59 69.89
N ASP A 233 -75.89 21.22 69.81
CA ASP A 233 -74.94 21.07 68.70
C ASP A 233 -74.17 19.76 68.83
N ILE A 234 -73.82 19.40 70.07
CA ILE A 234 -73.19 18.11 70.39
C ILE A 234 -74.14 16.94 70.10
N PHE A 235 -75.43 17.05 70.49
CA PHE A 235 -76.41 15.99 70.25
C PHE A 235 -76.74 15.82 68.75
N SER A 236 -76.80 16.91 67.98
CA SER A 236 -77.04 16.84 66.53
C SER A 236 -75.83 16.32 65.75
N ALA A 237 -74.61 16.69 66.13
CA ALA A 237 -73.39 16.11 65.58
C ALA A 237 -73.26 14.60 65.89
N SER A 238 -73.70 14.15 67.07
CA SER A 238 -73.64 12.74 67.48
C SER A 238 -74.42 11.78 66.56
N LYS A 239 -75.54 12.25 65.96
CA LYS A 239 -76.35 11.45 65.04
C LYS A 239 -75.73 11.27 63.66
N ASN A 240 -74.77 12.12 63.28
CA ASN A 240 -74.09 12.08 61.97
C ASN A 240 -72.67 11.49 62.05
N LEU A 241 -72.26 10.98 63.22
CA LEU A 241 -70.97 10.32 63.42
C LEU A 241 -71.02 8.86 63.01
N ASP A 242 -71.34 8.60 61.74
CA ASP A 242 -71.02 7.31 61.13
C ASP A 242 -69.52 7.32 60.79
N PHE A 243 -68.73 6.64 61.61
CA PHE A 243 -67.27 6.57 61.53
C PHE A 243 -66.82 5.30 60.81
N THR A 244 -67.12 5.21 59.52
CA THR A 244 -66.37 4.28 58.66
C THR A 244 -65.03 4.92 58.30
N LEU A 245 -63.99 4.64 59.09
CA LEU A 245 -62.62 4.98 58.74
C LEU A 245 -62.21 4.21 57.47
N PRO A 246 -61.53 4.85 56.50
CA PRO A 246 -60.97 4.14 55.35
C PRO A 246 -60.07 2.98 55.82
N ASN A 247 -60.30 1.78 55.27
CA ASN A 247 -59.62 0.57 55.72
C ASN A 247 -58.10 0.67 55.48
N LYS A 248 -57.30 0.55 56.55
CA LYS A 248 -55.82 0.64 56.52
C LYS A 248 -55.16 -0.51 55.73
N SER A 249 -55.91 -1.58 55.45
CA SER A 249 -55.45 -2.86 54.90
C SER A 249 -54.91 -2.79 53.46
N ASP A 250 -55.58 -2.06 52.58
CA ASP A 250 -55.40 -2.30 51.14
C ASP A 250 -54.16 -1.59 50.56
N ILE A 251 -53.72 -0.51 51.22
CA ILE A 251 -52.57 0.31 50.81
C ILE A 251 -51.23 -0.37 51.19
N ALA A 252 -51.16 -1.03 52.35
CA ALA A 252 -49.91 -1.56 52.89
C ALA A 252 -49.46 -2.89 52.25
N ILE A 253 -50.37 -3.64 51.64
CA ILE A 253 -50.12 -4.99 51.12
C ILE A 253 -49.50 -4.97 49.71
N HIS A 254 -49.74 -3.91 48.92
CA HIS A 254 -49.23 -3.84 47.54
C HIS A 254 -47.75 -3.43 47.42
N LEU A 255 -47.24 -2.55 48.29
CA LEU A 255 -45.85 -2.09 48.23
C LEU A 255 -44.83 -3.09 48.79
N LYS A 256 -45.21 -3.96 49.73
CA LYS A 256 -44.32 -5.00 50.28
C LYS A 256 -44.06 -6.17 49.33
N LYS A 257 -44.91 -6.37 48.31
CA LYS A 257 -44.77 -7.45 47.33
C LYS A 257 -43.97 -7.07 46.09
N THR A 258 -43.77 -5.77 45.83
CA THR A 258 -42.88 -5.29 44.77
C THR A 258 -41.44 -5.31 45.26
N LYS A 259 -40.89 -6.51 45.49
CA LYS A 259 -39.44 -6.67 45.42
C LYS A 259 -39.03 -6.19 44.02
N PHE A 260 -38.10 -5.24 44.00
CA PHE A 260 -37.41 -4.68 42.84
C PHE A 260 -37.45 -5.64 41.64
N ILE A 261 -38.19 -5.25 40.61
CA ILE A 261 -38.41 -5.90 39.30
C ILE A 261 -37.82 -7.32 39.20
N PRO A 262 -38.64 -8.39 39.34
CA PRO A 262 -38.19 -9.75 39.09
C PRO A 262 -37.72 -9.87 37.63
N GLY A 263 -36.47 -10.31 37.44
CA GLY A 263 -35.93 -10.69 36.14
C GLY A 263 -34.81 -9.84 35.56
N ILE A 264 -34.20 -8.90 36.29
CA ILE A 264 -32.92 -8.30 35.88
C ILE A 264 -31.82 -8.88 36.77
N ASN A 265 -31.25 -10.01 36.31
CA ASN A 265 -30.09 -10.63 36.93
C ASN A 265 -28.83 -9.98 36.34
N PHE A 266 -28.22 -9.04 37.05
CA PHE A 266 -26.95 -8.43 36.65
C PHE A 266 -25.73 -9.36 36.88
N ARG A 267 -25.92 -10.63 37.26
CA ARG A 267 -24.82 -11.60 37.54
C ARG A 267 -24.46 -12.55 36.39
N GLU A 268 -24.94 -12.29 35.18
CA GLU A 268 -24.50 -13.00 33.97
C GLU A 268 -23.88 -12.02 32.94
N ILE A 269 -22.98 -11.16 33.42
CA ILE A 269 -22.06 -10.34 32.60
C ILE A 269 -20.65 -10.58 33.12
#